data_AF-A0A2Y9DK47-F1
#
_entry.id   AF-A0A2Y9DK47-F1
#
_cell.length_a   1.000
_cell.length_b   1.000
_cell.length_c   1.000
_cell.angle_alpha   90.00
_cell.angle_beta   90.00
_cell.angle_gamma   90.00
#
_symmetry.space_group_name_H-M   'P 1'
#
loop_
_entity.id
_entity.type
_entity.pdbx_description
1 polymer ?
#
loop_
_entity_poly.entity_id
_entity_poly.type
_entity_poly.pdbx_seq_one_letter_code
_entity_poly.pdbx_strand_id
1 'polypeptide(L)'
;MQYTGSRYIGEYVNGRMEGKAEYILPTETRYVGDMKDGMFHGEGTLYFPNGSQYDAIWDKGLVIKGTYTFSDGLQYEPKNWHYCDSYDRRFYTEICNGLKPAGISQLTNMDPPRKIPEGCYDCGDGFYDPVTRIIKDYRNRYLRSADDDEHEWIIRTCRKG
;
A
#
# COMPACT_ATOMS: atom_id res chain seq x y z
N MET A 1 -16.60 20.34 -14.49
CA MET A 1 -15.39 20.78 -13.75
C MET A 1 -14.74 19.56 -13.10
N GLN A 2 -13.90 18.85 -13.85
CA GLN A 2 -12.92 17.90 -13.34
C GLN A 2 -11.58 18.63 -13.43
N TYR A 3 -11.15 19.33 -12.38
CA TYR A 3 -9.86 20.04 -12.41
C TYR A 3 -8.89 19.60 -11.32
N THR A 4 -9.29 18.64 -10.48
CA THR A 4 -8.47 18.20 -9.34
C THR A 4 -8.13 16.72 -9.36
N GLY A 5 -8.66 15.92 -10.29
CA GLY A 5 -8.47 14.46 -10.26
C GLY A 5 -9.19 13.77 -9.08
N SER A 6 -9.98 14.52 -8.30
CA SER A 6 -10.84 13.96 -7.26
C SER A 6 -12.13 13.42 -7.86
N ARG A 7 -12.62 12.30 -7.30
CA ARG A 7 -13.85 11.63 -7.72
C ARG A 7 -14.80 11.55 -6.54
N TYR A 8 -16.00 12.09 -6.71
CA TYR A 8 -17.07 11.98 -5.73
C TYR A 8 -18.15 11.01 -6.21
N ILE A 9 -18.63 10.17 -5.30
CA ILE A 9 -19.69 9.19 -5.52
C ILE A 9 -20.67 9.34 -4.35
N GLY A 10 -21.78 10.02 -4.58
CA GLY A 10 -22.78 10.28 -3.54
C GLY A 10 -23.91 11.17 -4.04
N GLU A 11 -24.78 11.59 -3.12
CA GLU A 11 -25.93 12.42 -3.44
C GLU A 11 -25.57 13.91 -3.52
N TYR A 12 -26.18 14.59 -4.49
CA TYR A 12 -26.11 16.03 -4.60
C TYR A 12 -27.47 16.64 -4.29
N VAL A 13 -27.52 17.52 -3.30
CA VAL A 13 -28.72 18.32 -2.99
C VAL A 13 -28.38 19.79 -3.20
N ASN A 14 -29.16 20.48 -4.03
CA ASN A 14 -28.93 21.88 -4.40
C ASN A 14 -27.51 22.18 -4.92
N GLY A 15 -26.90 21.21 -5.63
CA GLY A 15 -25.54 21.33 -6.15
C GLY A 15 -24.43 21.16 -5.11
N ARG A 16 -24.76 20.76 -3.88
CA ARG A 16 -23.79 20.45 -2.81
C ARG A 16 -23.77 18.95 -2.51
N MET A 17 -22.60 18.44 -2.12
CA MET A 17 -22.43 17.05 -1.70
C MET A 17 -23.09 16.86 -0.34
N GLU A 18 -24.00 15.90 -0.24
CA GLU A 18 -24.84 15.67 0.94
C GLU A 18 -25.05 14.17 1.19
N GLY A 19 -25.35 13.83 2.44
CA GLY A 19 -25.64 12.45 2.84
C GLY A 19 -24.42 11.52 2.79
N LYS A 20 -24.66 10.22 2.71
CA LYS A 20 -23.59 9.21 2.67
C LYS A 20 -22.92 9.19 1.31
N ALA A 21 -21.59 9.33 1.32
CA ALA A 21 -20.83 9.40 0.09
C ALA A 21 -19.42 8.82 0.22
N GLU A 22 -18.84 8.55 -0.95
CA GLU A 22 -17.44 8.22 -1.12
C GLU A 22 -16.74 9.36 -1.87
N TYR A 23 -15.65 9.90 -1.30
CA TYR A 23 -14.84 10.94 -1.90
C TYR A 23 -13.39 10.48 -2.05
N ILE A 24 -12.93 10.36 -3.29
CA ILE A 24 -11.57 9.94 -3.64
C ILE A 24 -10.75 11.19 -3.91
N LEU A 25 -9.72 11.38 -3.11
CA LEU A 25 -8.75 12.46 -3.23
C LEU A 25 -7.73 12.16 -4.34
N PRO A 26 -7.04 13.19 -4.85
CA PRO A 26 -6.01 13.02 -5.88
C PRO A 26 -4.81 12.19 -5.38
N THR A 27 -4.65 12.08 -4.06
CA THR A 27 -3.66 11.24 -3.38
C THR A 27 -4.07 9.76 -3.31
N GLU A 28 -5.15 9.37 -3.99
CA GLU A 28 -5.79 8.04 -3.91
C GLU A 28 -6.36 7.69 -2.52
N THR A 29 -6.31 8.62 -1.57
CA THR A 29 -7.01 8.49 -0.29
C THR A 29 -8.51 8.51 -0.54
N ARG A 30 -9.24 7.59 0.09
CA ARG A 30 -10.69 7.44 -0.09
C ARG A 30 -11.41 7.72 1.23
N TYR A 31 -12.27 8.72 1.24
CA TYR A 31 -13.20 8.98 2.33
C TYR A 31 -14.52 8.24 2.09
N VAL A 32 -15.06 7.59 3.12
CA VAL A 32 -16.40 7.00 3.11
C VAL A 32 -17.11 7.44 4.38
N GLY A 33 -18.20 8.18 4.26
CA GLY A 33 -18.91 8.71 5.43
C GLY A 33 -20.01 9.69 5.06
N ASP A 34 -20.54 10.38 6.07
CA ASP A 34 -21.53 11.42 5.85
C ASP A 34 -20.88 12.72 5.34
N MET A 35 -21.53 13.38 4.40
CA MET A 35 -21.14 14.68 3.88
C MET A 35 -22.28 15.68 4.06
N LYS A 36 -21.90 16.92 4.31
CA LYS A 36 -22.84 18.03 4.49
C LYS A 36 -22.23 19.32 3.95
N ASP A 37 -22.98 20.05 3.15
CA ASP A 37 -22.56 21.29 2.52
C ASP A 37 -21.21 21.19 1.76
N GLY A 38 -20.90 20.02 1.18
CA GLY A 38 -19.61 19.80 0.51
C GLY A 38 -18.44 19.44 1.43
N MET A 39 -18.67 19.26 2.73
CA MET A 39 -17.65 18.95 3.74
C MET A 39 -17.89 17.58 4.37
N PHE A 40 -16.83 16.96 4.91
CA PHE A 40 -16.97 15.75 5.73
C PHE A 40 -17.73 16.07 7.03
N HIS A 41 -18.68 15.22 7.40
CA HIS A 41 -19.54 15.40 8.56
C HIS A 41 -19.88 14.04 9.19
N GLY A 42 -20.37 14.03 10.42
CA GLY A 42 -20.81 12.81 11.09
C GLY A 42 -19.71 11.76 11.22
N GLU A 43 -20.06 10.49 11.05
CA GLU A 43 -19.09 9.39 11.08
C GLU A 43 -18.51 9.15 9.69
N GLY A 44 -17.19 9.03 9.61
CA GLY A 44 -16.54 8.72 8.35
C GLY A 44 -15.13 8.16 8.51
N THR A 45 -14.74 7.32 7.56
CA THR A 45 -13.46 6.63 7.54
C THR A 45 -12.66 7.07 6.33
N LEU A 46 -11.40 7.43 6.56
CA LEU A 46 -10.40 7.60 5.50
C LEU A 46 -9.62 6.31 5.30
N TYR A 47 -9.54 5.83 4.06
CA TYR A 47 -8.70 4.73 3.64
C TYR A 47 -7.50 5.28 2.88
N PHE A 48 -6.30 4.94 3.31
CA PHE A 48 -5.06 5.38 2.67
C PHE A 48 -4.52 4.30 1.70
N PRO A 49 -3.78 4.70 0.64
CA PRO A 49 -3.24 3.75 -0.34
C PRO A 49 -2.25 2.72 0.23
N ASN A 50 -1.63 3.03 1.37
CA ASN A 50 -0.73 2.11 2.08
C ASN A 50 -1.48 1.01 2.87
N GLY A 51 -2.81 1.02 2.87
CA GLY A 51 -3.66 0.07 3.59
C GLY A 51 -4.03 0.49 5.02
N SER A 52 -3.56 1.64 5.50
CA SER A 52 -4.01 2.17 6.78
C SER A 52 -5.39 2.81 6.66
N GLN A 53 -6.06 2.97 7.80
CA GLN A 53 -7.35 3.64 7.88
C GLN A 53 -7.40 4.62 9.04
N TYR A 54 -8.28 5.61 8.93
CA TYR A 54 -8.56 6.58 9.98
C TYR A 54 -10.06 6.75 10.15
N ASP A 55 -10.58 6.15 11.20
CA ASP A 55 -11.99 6.23 11.59
C ASP A 55 -12.19 7.47 12.46
N ALA A 56 -13.09 8.37 12.07
CA ALA A 56 -13.25 9.64 12.78
C ALA A 56 -14.68 10.19 12.74
N ILE A 57 -14.95 11.07 13.70
CA ILE A 57 -16.12 11.93 13.75
C ILE A 57 -15.72 13.30 13.21
N TRP A 58 -16.47 13.78 12.22
CA TRP A 58 -16.19 14.99 11.46
C TRP A 58 -17.26 16.05 11.73
N ASP A 59 -16.83 17.30 11.92
CA ASP A 59 -17.72 18.47 11.93
C ASP A 59 -17.16 19.54 10.99
N LYS A 60 -17.93 19.90 9.96
CA LYS A 60 -17.56 20.92 8.96
C LYS A 60 -16.15 20.71 8.38
N GLY A 61 -15.82 19.46 8.05
CA GLY A 61 -14.52 19.07 7.50
C GLY A 61 -13.38 18.97 8.52
N LEU A 62 -13.61 19.27 9.80
CA LEU A 62 -12.62 19.13 10.87
C LEU A 62 -12.85 17.82 11.62
N VAL A 63 -11.76 17.16 12.00
CA VAL A 63 -11.83 15.98 12.87
C VAL A 63 -12.06 16.41 14.32
N ILE A 64 -13.10 15.84 14.95
CA ILE A 64 -13.39 16.02 16.38
C ILE A 64 -12.68 14.95 17.21
N LYS A 65 -12.80 13.69 16.78
CA LYS A 65 -12.16 12.54 17.40
C LYS A 65 -11.93 11.50 16.32
N GLY A 66 -10.78 10.83 16.35
CA GLY A 66 -10.52 9.73 15.46
C GLY A 66 -9.51 8.74 16.00
N THR A 67 -9.43 7.62 15.33
CA THR A 67 -8.52 6.52 15.61
C THR A 67 -7.84 6.13 14.31
N TYR A 68 -6.52 6.08 14.36
CA TYR A 68 -5.71 5.63 13.23
C TYR A 68 -5.37 4.15 13.41
N THR A 69 -5.58 3.35 12.37
CA THR A 69 -5.19 1.94 12.33
C THR A 69 -4.19 1.76 11.20
N PHE A 70 -3.01 1.26 11.54
CA PHE A 70 -1.94 0.94 10.59
C PHE A 70 -2.35 -0.22 9.67
N SER A 71 -1.66 -0.40 8.56
CA SER A 71 -1.97 -1.44 7.57
C SER A 71 -1.78 -2.87 8.08
N ASP A 72 -1.02 -3.04 9.16
CA ASP A 72 -0.85 -4.31 9.88
C ASP A 72 -1.94 -4.55 10.94
N GLY A 73 -2.90 -3.64 11.07
CA GLY A 73 -4.01 -3.72 12.03
C GLY A 73 -3.69 -3.10 13.40
N LEU A 74 -2.47 -2.61 13.62
CA LEU A 74 -2.12 -1.94 14.87
C LEU A 74 -2.96 -0.66 15.00
N GLN A 75 -3.70 -0.52 16.08
CA GLN A 75 -4.48 0.68 16.38
C GLN A 75 -3.61 1.66 17.16
N TYR A 76 -3.51 2.93 16.73
CA TYR A 76 -2.77 3.97 17.44
C TYR A 76 -3.42 4.32 18.79
N GLU A 77 -2.62 4.37 19.85
CA GLU A 77 -3.04 4.85 21.16
C GLU A 77 -2.18 6.03 21.61
N PRO A 78 -2.78 7.15 22.02
CA PRO A 78 -2.04 8.35 22.44
C PRO A 78 -1.42 8.22 23.85
N LYS A 79 -1.83 7.23 24.63
CA LYS A 79 -1.36 6.97 26.00
C LYS A 79 -1.08 5.47 26.15
N ASN A 80 -0.08 5.12 26.94
CA ASN A 80 0.33 3.73 27.19
C ASN A 80 0.61 2.95 25.89
N TRP A 81 1.34 3.59 24.97
CA TRP A 81 1.72 2.97 23.72
C TRP A 81 2.70 1.82 23.95
N HIS A 82 2.19 0.59 23.93
CA HIS A 82 2.97 -0.63 24.18
C HIS A 82 3.67 -1.19 22.94
N TYR A 83 3.51 -0.54 21.78
CA TYR A 83 4.17 -0.96 20.56
C TYR A 83 5.61 -0.44 20.52
N CYS A 84 6.56 -1.37 20.44
CA CYS A 84 8.00 -1.10 20.40
C CYS A 84 8.51 -0.25 21.57
N ASP A 85 8.10 -0.58 22.80
CA ASP A 85 8.57 0.09 24.01
C ASP A 85 9.94 -0.48 24.50
N SER A 86 10.43 0.00 25.65
CA SER A 86 11.73 -0.44 26.17
C SER A 86 11.75 -1.90 26.63
N TYR A 87 10.60 -2.47 26.96
CA TYR A 87 10.45 -3.85 27.44
C TYR A 87 10.13 -4.81 26.30
N ASP A 88 9.32 -4.37 25.32
CA ASP A 88 8.90 -5.18 24.18
C ASP A 88 9.12 -4.43 22.86
N ARG A 89 10.12 -4.91 22.10
CA ARG A 89 10.49 -4.36 20.78
C ARG A 89 9.91 -5.14 19.61
N ARG A 90 8.97 -6.05 19.87
CA ARG A 90 8.35 -6.86 18.81
C ARG A 90 7.46 -5.98 17.93
N PHE A 91 7.47 -6.27 16.64
CA PHE A 91 6.49 -5.70 15.71
C PHE A 91 5.09 -6.24 16.03
N TYR A 92 4.02 -5.51 15.68
CA TYR A 92 2.65 -5.88 16.03
C TYR A 92 2.28 -7.25 15.45
N THR A 93 2.74 -7.51 14.23
CA THR A 93 2.62 -8.82 13.58
C THR A 93 3.28 -9.96 14.36
N GLU A 94 4.39 -9.72 15.07
CA GLU A 94 5.08 -10.71 15.92
C GLU A 94 4.39 -10.86 17.29
N ILE A 95 3.75 -9.80 17.79
CA ILE A 95 2.90 -9.87 18.98
C ILE A 95 1.69 -10.77 18.69
N CYS A 96 1.03 -10.58 17.54
CA CYS A 96 -0.15 -11.36 17.15
C CYS A 96 0.18 -12.79 16.72
N ASN A 97 1.26 -13.00 15.94
CA ASN A 97 1.55 -14.30 15.30
C ASN A 97 2.72 -15.05 15.93
N GLY A 98 3.35 -14.50 16.97
CA GLY A 98 4.56 -15.03 17.57
C GLY A 98 5.84 -14.66 16.80
N LEU A 99 6.98 -14.88 17.45
CA LEU A 99 8.29 -14.72 16.83
C LEU A 99 8.52 -15.81 15.79
N LYS A 100 8.78 -15.41 14.54
CA LYS A 100 9.20 -16.36 13.51
C LYS A 100 10.68 -16.71 13.72
N PRO A 101 11.09 -17.97 13.53
CA PRO A 101 12.49 -18.36 13.64
C PRO A 101 13.34 -17.63 12.60
N ALA A 102 14.58 -17.32 12.97
CA ALA A 102 15.55 -16.68 12.08
C ALA A 102 15.75 -17.56 10.82
N GLY A 103 15.49 -16.99 9.63
CA GLY A 103 15.65 -17.69 8.34
C GLY A 103 14.45 -17.63 7.40
N ILE A 104 13.29 -17.15 7.87
CA ILE A 104 12.13 -16.91 7.02
C ILE A 104 12.07 -15.41 6.71
N SER A 105 12.62 -15.01 5.56
CA SER A 105 12.45 -13.65 5.01
C SER A 105 10.95 -13.30 4.93
N GLN A 106 10.60 -12.01 5.08
CA GLN A 106 9.22 -11.52 4.91
C GLN A 106 8.68 -11.71 3.48
N LEU A 107 9.50 -12.16 2.53
CA LEU A 107 9.04 -12.83 1.31
C LEU A 107 8.64 -14.27 1.67
N THR A 108 7.35 -14.49 1.95
CA THR A 108 6.88 -15.82 2.30
C THR A 108 6.92 -16.77 1.09
N ASN A 109 7.08 -18.07 1.34
CA ASN A 109 6.83 -19.13 0.35
C ASN A 109 5.34 -19.25 -0.06
N MET A 110 4.46 -18.45 0.55
CA MET A 110 3.01 -18.41 0.29
C MET A 110 2.65 -17.40 -0.80
N ASP A 111 3.52 -16.45 -1.10
CA ASP A 111 3.46 -15.73 -2.38
C ASP A 111 4.05 -16.67 -3.43
N PRO A 112 3.26 -17.12 -4.43
CA PRO A 112 3.81 -17.95 -5.48
C PRO A 112 4.97 -17.17 -6.11
N PRO A 113 6.14 -17.81 -6.30
CA PRO A 113 7.25 -17.12 -6.93
C PRO A 113 6.76 -16.51 -8.24
N ARG A 114 7.13 -15.25 -8.48
CA ARG A 114 6.73 -14.52 -9.68
C ARG A 114 6.96 -15.42 -10.88
N LYS A 115 5.93 -15.60 -11.72
CA LYS A 115 6.07 -16.37 -12.95
C LYS A 115 7.08 -15.65 -13.84
N ILE A 116 8.25 -16.26 -14.00
CA ILE A 116 9.30 -15.76 -14.85
C ILE A 116 8.91 -16.12 -16.29
N PRO A 117 8.96 -15.16 -17.25
CA PRO A 117 8.74 -15.48 -18.66
C PRO A 117 9.71 -16.55 -19.15
N GLU A 118 9.27 -17.40 -20.08
CA GLU A 118 10.07 -18.50 -20.61
C GLU A 118 11.41 -17.98 -21.18
N GLY A 119 12.52 -18.56 -20.73
CA GLY A 119 13.85 -18.17 -21.18
C GLY A 119 14.40 -16.88 -20.54
N CYS A 120 13.62 -16.20 -19.71
CA CYS A 120 14.07 -15.04 -18.94
C CYS A 120 14.58 -15.45 -17.54
N TYR A 121 15.28 -14.51 -16.90
CA TYR A 121 15.87 -14.66 -15.57
C TYR A 121 15.33 -13.58 -14.63
N ASP A 122 15.12 -13.91 -13.35
CA ASP A 122 14.73 -12.95 -12.33
C ASP A 122 15.97 -12.36 -11.62
N CYS A 123 16.21 -11.07 -11.83
CA CYS A 123 17.35 -10.32 -11.28
C CYS A 123 17.04 -9.65 -9.93
N GLY A 124 15.81 -9.81 -9.40
CA GLY A 124 15.38 -9.17 -8.16
C GLY A 124 14.84 -7.75 -8.33
N ASP A 125 15.24 -7.04 -9.37
CA ASP A 125 14.69 -5.74 -9.79
C ASP A 125 13.90 -5.81 -11.12
N GLY A 126 13.92 -6.94 -11.82
CA GLY A 126 13.25 -7.13 -13.09
C GLY A 126 13.52 -8.48 -13.75
N PHE A 127 12.91 -8.68 -14.93
CA PHE A 127 13.17 -9.83 -15.79
C PHE A 127 14.22 -9.51 -16.84
N TYR A 128 15.23 -10.36 -16.93
CA TYR A 128 16.30 -10.30 -17.90
C TYR A 128 16.07 -11.28 -19.04
N ASP A 129 16.17 -10.78 -20.28
CA ASP A 129 16.17 -11.59 -21.49
C ASP A 129 17.61 -11.75 -22.02
N PRO A 130 18.16 -12.99 -22.08
CA PRO A 130 19.53 -13.24 -22.52
C PRO A 130 19.76 -13.01 -24.02
N VAL A 131 18.69 -13.03 -24.83
CA VAL A 131 18.77 -12.79 -26.29
C VAL A 131 18.86 -11.29 -26.56
N THR A 132 18.01 -10.49 -25.92
CA THR A 132 18.02 -9.04 -26.11
C THR A 132 19.00 -8.31 -25.21
N ARG A 133 19.53 -8.98 -24.17
CA ARG A 133 20.35 -8.41 -23.08
C ARG A 133 19.70 -7.24 -22.36
N ILE A 134 18.38 -7.26 -22.20
CA ILE A 134 17.62 -6.16 -21.59
C ILE A 134 16.98 -6.67 -20.31
N ILE A 135 17.07 -5.86 -19.26
CA ILE A 135 16.32 -6.00 -18.02
C ILE A 135 15.11 -5.07 -18.11
N LYS A 136 13.92 -5.64 -17.86
CA LYS A 136 12.68 -4.88 -17.73
C LYS A 136 12.12 -5.04 -16.32
N ASP A 137 11.48 -4.02 -15.78
CA ASP A 137 10.82 -4.13 -14.49
C ASP A 137 9.66 -5.14 -14.54
N TYR A 138 9.09 -5.47 -13.38
CA TYR A 138 7.97 -6.41 -13.30
C TYR A 138 6.68 -5.93 -13.99
N ARG A 139 6.65 -4.70 -14.52
CA ARG A 139 5.57 -4.12 -15.32
C ARG A 139 5.95 -3.99 -16.81
N ASN A 140 7.02 -4.67 -17.24
CA ASN A 140 7.53 -4.71 -18.61
C ASN A 140 8.04 -3.34 -19.13
N ARG A 141 8.47 -2.45 -18.24
CA ARG A 141 9.14 -1.19 -18.60
C ARG A 141 10.64 -1.40 -18.66
N TYR A 142 11.30 -0.80 -19.65
CA TYR A 142 12.75 -0.84 -19.79
C TYR A 142 13.43 -0.30 -18.52
N LEU A 143 14.39 -1.06 -17.98
CA LEU A 143 15.26 -0.60 -16.89
C LEU A 143 16.67 -0.30 -17.41
N ARG A 144 17.36 -1.32 -17.91
CA ARG A 144 18.74 -1.22 -18.40
C ARG A 144 19.08 -2.36 -19.36
N SER A 145 20.22 -2.24 -20.03
CA SER A 145 20.87 -3.30 -20.79
C SER A 145 22.01 -3.90 -19.97
N ALA A 146 22.14 -5.23 -19.96
CA ALA A 146 23.26 -5.90 -19.30
C ALA A 146 24.54 -5.81 -20.14
N ASP A 147 25.66 -5.54 -19.47
CA ASP A 147 27.00 -5.76 -20.03
C ASP A 147 27.36 -7.26 -20.00
N ASP A 148 28.56 -7.61 -20.47
CA ASP A 148 29.01 -9.01 -20.53
C ASP A 148 29.16 -9.63 -19.12
N ASP A 149 29.65 -8.87 -18.15
CA ASP A 149 29.84 -9.34 -16.78
C ASP A 149 28.49 -9.58 -16.07
N GLU A 150 27.54 -8.66 -16.22
CA GLU A 150 26.18 -8.79 -15.67
C GLU A 150 25.44 -9.93 -16.38
N HIS A 151 25.60 -10.10 -17.70
CA HIS A 151 25.04 -11.22 -18.45
C HIS A 151 25.50 -12.57 -17.90
N GLU A 152 26.82 -12.75 -17.75
CA GLU A 152 27.38 -13.99 -17.23
C GLU A 152 26.94 -14.25 -15.78
N TRP A 153 26.92 -13.21 -14.95
CA TRP A 153 26.49 -13.32 -13.57
C TRP A 153 25.02 -13.73 -13.45
N ILE A 154 24.13 -13.11 -14.23
CA ILE A 154 22.70 -13.42 -14.25
C ILE A 154 22.47 -14.87 -14.69
N ILE A 155 23.08 -15.30 -15.80
CA ILE A 155 22.90 -16.67 -16.31
C ILE A 155 23.36 -17.71 -15.29
N ARG A 156 24.45 -17.41 -14.57
CA ARG A 156 25.03 -18.33 -13.59
C ARG A 156 24.25 -18.40 -12.28
N THR A 157 23.64 -17.30 -11.86
CA THR A 157 23.23 -17.11 -10.45
C THR A 157 21.72 -16.91 -10.28
N CYS A 158 21.04 -16.34 -11.28
CA CYS A 158 19.63 -16.00 -11.19
C CYS A 158 18.72 -17.18 -11.50
N ARG A 159 17.51 -17.12 -10.95
CA ARG A 159 16.46 -18.11 -11.22
C ARG A 159 15.93 -17.94 -12.63
N LYS A 160 15.75 -19.04 -13.34
CA LYS A 160 15.22 -19.10 -14.72
C LYS A 160 13.75 -19.54 -14.75
N GLY A 161 12.99 -18.96 -15.69
CA GLY A 161 11.63 -19.35 -16.05
C GLY A 161 11.55 -20.44 -17.10
#